data_AF-A0A7W1SPK6-F1
#
_entry.id   AF-A0A7W1SPK6-F1
#
_cell.length_a   1.000
_cell.length_b   1.000
_cell.length_c   1.000
_cell.angle_alpha   90.00
_cell.angle_beta   90.00
_cell.angle_gamma   90.00
#
_symmetry.space_group_name_H-M   'P 1'
#
loop_
_entity.id
_entity.type
_entity.pdbx_description
1 polymer ?
#
loop_
_entity_poly.entity_id
_entity_poly.type
_entity_poly.pdbx_seq_one_letter_code
_entity_poly.pdbx_strand_id
1 'polypeptide(L)'
;AIVEDMYKLVMLPGEEIIHVLPQEYIVDNEQGIKSPIGMSGIRLEANFHIITGQVTAAKNIFKCVNKAGLEVTELILEPLASAESVLSDEEKEAGVVLVDIGGGTTDVAIFQDGIIRHTAVIPFGANIITDDIKEGCTILKYQAEQLKMKFGSALASENLENEVVVIPGLKGREPKEISVKNLAHIIQARMEEIIEQVYYEIKNSGYEKKLIAGIVLTGGGAMLKHVSQLVEYMAGMDTRIGYPNEHLGKGSMEITSPIYATSVGLVMKGLEYSDKQKNKQTKVTTHSKKTKGGFFDKLLNKTQKFFEEGEND
;
A
#
# COMPACT_ATOMS: atom_id res chain seq x y z
N ALA A 1 -22.96 5.13 -6.04
CA ALA A 1 -24.07 5.13 -5.07
C ALA A 1 -23.61 4.55 -3.73
N ILE A 2 -23.73 3.25 -3.43
CA ILE A 2 -23.51 2.73 -2.06
C ILE A 2 -22.09 2.97 -1.51
N VAL A 3 -21.05 2.82 -2.35
CA VAL A 3 -19.65 3.14 -1.98
C VAL A 3 -19.46 4.64 -1.71
N GLU A 4 -20.07 5.51 -2.52
CA GLU A 4 -19.97 6.97 -2.37
C GLU A 4 -20.70 7.46 -1.11
N ASP A 5 -21.77 6.76 -0.71
CA ASP A 5 -22.49 7.08 0.51
C ASP A 5 -21.68 6.77 1.77
N MET A 6 -20.76 5.81 1.73
CA MET A 6 -19.87 5.52 2.86
C MET A 6 -18.94 6.69 3.18
N TYR A 7 -18.53 7.48 2.19
CA TYR A 7 -17.72 8.69 2.42
C TYR A 7 -18.49 9.80 3.18
N LYS A 8 -19.79 9.64 3.41
CA LYS A 8 -20.63 10.57 4.18
C LYS A 8 -20.79 10.16 5.65
N LEU A 9 -20.19 9.04 6.06
CA LEU A 9 -20.25 8.59 7.45
C LEU A 9 -19.60 9.63 8.38
N VAL A 10 -20.21 9.79 9.55
CA VAL A 10 -19.72 10.73 10.56
C VAL A 10 -18.48 10.13 11.23
N MET A 11 -17.36 10.85 11.16
CA MET A 11 -16.10 10.44 11.77
C MET A 11 -15.83 11.15 13.07
N LEU A 12 -14.90 10.60 13.84
CA LEU A 12 -14.44 11.25 15.06
C LEU A 12 -13.84 12.63 14.72
N PRO A 13 -13.91 13.61 15.63
CA PRO A 13 -13.34 14.92 15.38
C PRO A 13 -11.86 14.83 14.99
N GLY A 14 -11.52 15.35 13.80
CA GLY A 14 -10.15 15.36 13.28
C GLY A 14 -9.78 14.17 12.39
N GLU A 15 -10.70 13.24 12.17
CA GLU A 15 -10.54 12.13 11.23
C GLU A 15 -11.29 12.37 9.92
N GLU A 16 -10.76 11.82 8.84
CA GLU A 16 -11.42 11.73 7.55
C GLU A 16 -11.29 10.32 6.97
N ILE A 17 -12.24 9.96 6.10
CA ILE A 17 -12.20 8.69 5.37
C ILE A 17 -11.23 8.86 4.20
N ILE A 18 -10.20 8.01 4.17
CA ILE A 18 -9.22 7.95 3.09
C ILE A 18 -9.69 6.97 2.02
N HIS A 19 -10.10 5.75 2.43
CA HIS A 19 -10.55 4.70 1.52
C HIS A 19 -11.81 4.01 2.02
N VAL A 20 -12.67 3.62 1.08
CA VAL A 20 -13.82 2.73 1.31
C VAL A 20 -13.65 1.52 0.41
N LEU A 21 -13.42 0.36 1.02
CA LEU A 21 -13.09 -0.87 0.32
C LEU A 21 -14.18 -1.92 0.53
N PRO A 22 -14.97 -2.25 -0.51
CA PRO A 22 -16.04 -3.26 -0.39
C PRO A 22 -15.48 -4.62 0.00
N GLN A 23 -16.14 -5.28 0.96
CA GLN A 23 -15.78 -6.60 1.48
C GLN A 23 -16.68 -7.70 0.94
N GLU A 24 -17.97 -7.43 0.89
CA GLU A 24 -19.01 -8.38 0.52
C GLU A 24 -20.28 -7.60 0.20
N TYR A 25 -21.05 -8.10 -0.76
CA TYR A 25 -22.41 -7.66 -1.03
C TYR A 25 -23.40 -8.76 -0.67
N ILE A 26 -24.62 -8.35 -0.32
CA ILE A 26 -25.72 -9.26 -0.01
C ILE A 26 -26.93 -8.81 -0.82
N VAL A 27 -27.49 -9.70 -1.65
CA VAL A 27 -28.67 -9.43 -2.48
C VAL A 27 -29.80 -10.36 -2.03
N ASP A 28 -30.90 -9.80 -1.52
CA ASP A 28 -32.07 -10.56 -1.06
C ASP A 28 -31.75 -11.73 -0.08
N ASN A 29 -30.77 -11.51 0.81
CA ASN A 29 -30.18 -12.44 1.79
C ASN A 29 -29.15 -13.44 1.24
N GLU A 30 -28.81 -13.42 -0.05
CA GLU A 30 -27.68 -14.18 -0.58
C GLU A 30 -26.37 -13.49 -0.24
N GLN A 31 -25.54 -14.13 0.58
CA GLN A 31 -24.21 -13.65 1.00
C GLN A 31 -23.10 -14.12 0.05
N GLY A 32 -21.89 -13.60 0.24
CA GLY A 32 -20.69 -13.99 -0.50
C GLY A 32 -20.54 -13.36 -1.88
N ILE A 33 -21.35 -12.35 -2.22
CA ILE A 33 -21.33 -11.74 -3.56
C ILE A 33 -20.16 -10.74 -3.62
N LYS A 34 -19.18 -10.99 -4.50
CA LYS A 34 -18.06 -10.06 -4.75
C LYS A 34 -18.48 -8.82 -5.56
N SER A 35 -19.37 -9.01 -6.54
CA SER A 35 -19.89 -7.92 -7.39
C SER A 35 -21.38 -8.09 -7.65
N PRO A 36 -22.24 -7.13 -7.24
CA PRO A 36 -23.68 -7.21 -7.44
C PRO A 36 -24.11 -6.70 -8.83
N ILE A 37 -23.16 -6.26 -9.67
CA ILE A 37 -23.48 -5.65 -10.97
C ILE A 37 -24.14 -6.70 -11.87
N GLY A 38 -25.36 -6.42 -12.31
CA GLY A 38 -26.16 -7.31 -13.16
C GLY A 38 -27.11 -8.22 -12.40
N MET A 39 -27.07 -8.23 -11.06
CA MET A 39 -28.04 -8.95 -10.25
C MET A 39 -29.34 -8.16 -10.10
N SER A 40 -30.46 -8.87 -10.04
CA SER A 40 -31.77 -8.29 -9.72
C SER A 40 -32.11 -8.63 -8.28
N GLY A 41 -32.60 -7.65 -7.53
CA GLY A 41 -33.05 -7.86 -6.16
C GLY A 41 -33.80 -6.65 -5.61
N ILE A 42 -34.44 -6.84 -4.46
CA ILE A 42 -35.22 -5.80 -3.77
C ILE A 42 -34.34 -5.10 -2.74
N ARG A 43 -33.45 -5.83 -2.05
CA ARG A 43 -32.56 -5.33 -1.01
C ARG A 43 -31.11 -5.63 -1.36
N LEU A 44 -30.28 -4.59 -1.32
CA LEU A 44 -28.83 -4.67 -1.44
C LEU A 44 -28.21 -4.20 -0.13
N GLU A 45 -27.42 -5.05 0.50
CA GLU A 45 -26.56 -4.70 1.64
C GLU A 45 -25.09 -4.88 1.22
N ALA A 46 -24.19 -4.24 1.95
CA ALA A 46 -22.77 -4.36 1.69
C ALA A 46 -21.96 -4.13 2.98
N ASN A 47 -20.92 -4.93 3.15
CA ASN A 47 -19.90 -4.76 4.17
C ASN A 47 -18.72 -4.00 3.56
N PHE A 48 -18.17 -3.04 4.30
CA PHE A 48 -17.04 -2.23 3.86
C PHE A 48 -15.93 -2.22 4.90
N HIS A 49 -14.69 -2.26 4.43
CA HIS A 49 -13.52 -1.91 5.21
C HIS A 49 -13.24 -0.42 4.98
N ILE A 50 -13.42 0.38 6.02
CA ILE A 50 -13.28 1.83 5.97
C ILE A 50 -11.96 2.21 6.59
N ILE A 51 -11.15 2.93 5.84
CA ILE A 51 -9.83 3.39 6.25
C ILE A 51 -9.93 4.87 6.55
N THR A 52 -9.65 5.23 7.79
CA THR A 52 -9.65 6.62 8.25
C THR A 52 -8.23 7.09 8.54
N GLY A 53 -8.04 8.40 8.59
CA GLY A 53 -6.78 8.98 9.03
C GLY A 53 -6.96 10.39 9.56
N GLN A 54 -5.91 10.89 10.21
CA GLN A 54 -5.93 12.24 10.79
C GLN A 54 -5.84 13.29 9.69
N VAL A 55 -6.83 14.19 9.67
CA VAL A 55 -6.92 15.31 8.72
C VAL A 55 -5.65 16.18 8.76
N THR A 56 -5.06 16.35 9.95
CA THR A 56 -3.83 17.14 10.13
C THR A 56 -2.62 16.47 9.48
N ALA A 57 -2.50 15.14 9.58
CA ALA A 57 -1.44 14.37 8.95
C ALA A 57 -1.54 14.46 7.41
N ALA A 58 -2.73 14.22 6.86
CA ALA A 58 -3.00 14.34 5.43
C ALA A 58 -2.70 15.75 4.90
N LYS A 59 -3.16 16.80 5.61
CA LYS A 59 -2.87 18.21 5.25
C LYS A 59 -1.39 18.54 5.27
N ASN A 60 -0.61 17.96 6.19
CA ASN A 60 0.83 18.17 6.23
C ASN A 60 1.51 17.56 5.00
N ILE A 61 1.10 16.37 4.58
CA ILE A 61 1.58 15.73 3.34
C ILE A 61 1.24 16.60 2.12
N PHE A 62 -0.03 17.01 1.97
CA PHE A 62 -0.45 17.88 0.86
C PHE A 62 0.34 19.19 0.82
N LYS A 63 0.60 19.80 1.99
CA LYS A 63 1.38 21.04 2.08
C LYS A 63 2.83 20.84 1.62
N CYS A 64 3.46 19.71 1.93
CA CYS A 64 4.80 19.40 1.46
C CYS A 64 4.86 19.24 -0.06
N VAL A 65 3.90 18.52 -0.64
CA VAL A 65 3.82 18.32 -2.10
C VAL A 65 3.54 19.64 -2.83
N ASN A 66 2.57 20.43 -2.36
CA ASN A 66 2.23 21.73 -2.95
C ASN A 66 3.41 22.71 -2.90
N LYS A 67 4.21 22.68 -1.84
CA LYS A 67 5.44 23.50 -1.74
C LYS A 67 6.52 23.10 -2.75
N ALA A 68 6.49 21.86 -3.25
CA ALA A 68 7.36 21.42 -4.33
C ALA A 68 6.84 21.82 -5.73
N GLY A 69 5.71 22.54 -5.81
CA GLY A 69 5.10 22.95 -7.09
C GLY A 69 4.33 21.82 -7.78
N LEU A 70 3.93 20.80 -7.03
CA LEU A 70 3.16 19.65 -7.50
C LEU A 70 1.75 19.67 -6.90
N GLU A 71 0.80 19.06 -7.60
CA GLU A 71 -0.56 18.86 -7.10
C GLU A 71 -0.77 17.39 -6.73
N VAL A 72 -1.51 17.14 -5.65
CA VAL A 72 -1.82 15.78 -5.21
C VAL A 72 -3.12 15.31 -5.84
N THR A 73 -3.02 14.32 -6.72
CA THR A 73 -4.16 13.69 -7.38
C THR A 73 -5.01 12.87 -6.41
N GLU A 74 -4.36 12.07 -5.57
CA GLU A 74 -5.01 11.11 -4.67
C GLU A 74 -4.09 10.75 -3.50
N LEU A 75 -4.69 10.45 -2.34
CA LEU A 75 -3.98 9.94 -1.16
C LEU A 75 -4.26 8.43 -1.04
N ILE A 76 -3.21 7.62 -1.09
CA ILE A 76 -3.30 6.15 -1.04
C ILE A 76 -2.76 5.64 0.29
N LEU A 77 -3.44 4.65 0.88
CA LEU A 77 -2.90 3.95 2.04
C LEU A 77 -1.68 3.12 1.61
N GLU A 78 -0.55 3.30 2.31
CA GLU A 78 0.75 2.70 1.98
C GLU A 78 0.71 1.19 1.67
N PRO A 79 0.18 0.30 2.53
CA PRO A 79 0.12 -1.13 2.23
C PRO A 79 -0.70 -1.48 0.98
N LEU A 80 -1.67 -0.66 0.56
CA LEU A 80 -2.37 -0.87 -0.72
C LEU A 80 -1.43 -0.61 -1.90
N ALA A 81 -0.61 0.45 -1.82
CA ALA A 81 0.37 0.75 -2.85
C ALA A 81 1.45 -0.33 -2.89
N SER A 82 2.07 -0.66 -1.74
CA SER A 82 3.09 -1.70 -1.65
C SER A 82 2.59 -3.03 -2.22
N ALA A 83 1.36 -3.45 -1.85
CA ALA A 83 0.74 -4.67 -2.34
C ALA A 83 0.64 -4.76 -3.86
N GLU A 84 0.32 -3.67 -4.56
CA GLU A 84 0.25 -3.70 -6.03
C GLU A 84 1.59 -3.99 -6.69
N SER A 85 2.70 -3.63 -6.04
CA SER A 85 4.01 -3.78 -6.64
C SER A 85 4.69 -5.12 -6.34
N VAL A 86 4.31 -5.78 -5.23
CA VAL A 86 5.03 -6.97 -4.73
C VAL A 86 4.20 -8.24 -4.60
N LEU A 87 2.87 -8.13 -4.66
CA LEU A 87 1.96 -9.28 -4.56
C LEU A 87 1.37 -9.62 -5.93
N SER A 88 1.29 -10.90 -6.23
CA SER A 88 0.53 -11.38 -7.39
C SER A 88 -0.97 -11.47 -7.08
N ASP A 89 -1.80 -11.49 -8.13
CA ASP A 89 -3.24 -11.67 -7.97
C ASP A 89 -3.57 -13.06 -7.41
N GLU A 90 -2.77 -14.08 -7.73
CA GLU A 90 -2.89 -15.43 -7.17
C GLU A 90 -2.65 -15.44 -5.66
N GLU A 91 -1.65 -14.71 -5.16
CA GLU A 91 -1.40 -14.59 -3.72
C GLU A 91 -2.56 -13.87 -3.00
N LYS A 92 -3.06 -12.77 -3.59
CA LYS A 92 -4.22 -12.03 -3.07
C LYS A 92 -5.48 -12.90 -3.03
N GLU A 93 -5.69 -13.77 -4.03
CA GLU A 93 -6.82 -14.71 -4.05
C GLU A 93 -6.64 -15.84 -3.03
N ALA A 94 -5.45 -16.47 -2.99
CA ALA A 94 -5.15 -17.60 -2.12
C ALA A 94 -5.10 -17.22 -0.62
N GLY A 95 -4.82 -15.97 -0.31
CA GLY A 95 -4.70 -15.47 1.05
C GLY A 95 -3.25 -15.21 1.42
N VAL A 96 -2.89 -13.94 1.64
CA VAL A 96 -1.51 -13.51 1.90
C VAL A 96 -1.47 -12.36 2.90
N VAL A 97 -0.42 -12.31 3.71
CA VAL A 97 -0.12 -11.15 4.56
C VAL A 97 1.02 -10.36 3.93
N LEU A 98 0.78 -9.09 3.64
CA LEU A 98 1.85 -8.13 3.39
C LEU A 98 2.30 -7.53 4.71
N VAL A 99 3.60 -7.57 4.97
CA VAL A 99 4.23 -6.94 6.14
C VAL A 99 5.30 -5.96 5.63
N ASP A 100 5.01 -4.67 5.73
CA ASP A 100 5.95 -3.60 5.36
C ASP A 100 6.70 -3.14 6.61
N ILE A 101 7.97 -3.51 6.74
CA ILE A 101 8.80 -3.11 7.87
C ILE A 101 9.51 -1.79 7.49
N GLY A 102 8.84 -0.69 7.78
CA GLY A 102 9.34 0.66 7.57
C GLY A 102 10.37 1.09 8.62
N GLY A 103 10.74 2.38 8.60
CA GLY A 103 11.63 2.95 9.61
C GLY A 103 10.94 3.14 10.96
N GLY A 104 9.75 3.73 10.95
CA GLY A 104 9.00 4.08 12.16
C GLY A 104 7.90 3.07 12.55
N THR A 105 7.31 2.41 11.56
CA THR A 105 6.18 1.51 11.72
C THR A 105 6.43 0.20 11.01
N THR A 106 5.65 -0.81 11.39
CA THR A 106 5.46 -2.02 10.60
C THR A 106 3.98 -2.10 10.25
N ASP A 107 3.69 -2.09 8.96
CA ASP A 107 2.33 -2.07 8.44
C ASP A 107 1.93 -3.48 7.99
N VAL A 108 0.76 -3.93 8.41
CA VAL A 108 0.21 -5.27 8.12
C VAL A 108 -1.04 -5.11 7.28
N ALA A 109 -1.10 -5.81 6.15
CA ALA A 109 -2.31 -5.92 5.34
C ALA A 109 -2.56 -7.37 4.95
N ILE A 110 -3.78 -7.84 5.20
CA ILE A 110 -4.19 -9.20 4.86
C ILE A 110 -5.11 -9.15 3.66
N PHE A 111 -4.78 -9.94 2.64
CA PHE A 111 -5.60 -10.13 1.45
C PHE A 111 -6.15 -11.54 1.45
N GLN A 112 -7.41 -11.70 1.02
CA GLN A 112 -8.03 -13.00 0.76
C GLN A 112 -9.16 -12.81 -0.25
N ASP A 113 -9.32 -13.75 -1.18
CA ASP A 113 -10.32 -13.71 -2.25
C ASP A 113 -10.18 -12.47 -3.14
N GLY A 114 -8.94 -11.99 -3.31
CA GLY A 114 -8.59 -10.89 -4.21
C GLY A 114 -8.87 -9.50 -3.63
N ILE A 115 -9.27 -9.41 -2.37
CA ILE A 115 -9.54 -8.14 -1.69
C ILE A 115 -8.81 -8.05 -0.35
N ILE A 116 -8.57 -6.82 0.11
CA ILE A 116 -8.03 -6.59 1.44
C ILE A 116 -9.11 -6.87 2.50
N ARG A 117 -8.74 -7.62 3.53
CA ARG A 117 -9.61 -8.09 4.61
C ARG A 117 -9.31 -7.44 5.95
N HIS A 118 -8.05 -7.07 6.17
CA HIS A 118 -7.60 -6.51 7.43
C HIS A 118 -6.39 -5.61 7.21
N THR A 119 -6.27 -4.56 8.02
CA THR A 119 -5.13 -3.65 8.06
C THR A 119 -4.80 -3.31 9.51
N ALA A 120 -3.52 -3.35 9.87
CA ALA A 120 -3.04 -2.93 11.18
C ALA A 120 -1.71 -2.18 11.04
N VAL A 121 -1.42 -1.30 12.00
CA VAL A 121 -0.17 -0.55 12.07
C VAL A 121 0.46 -0.80 13.43
N ILE A 122 1.66 -1.37 13.42
CA ILE A 122 2.43 -1.62 14.62
C ILE A 122 3.41 -0.44 14.79
N PRO A 123 3.45 0.22 15.97
CA PRO A 123 4.26 1.42 16.20
C PRO A 123 5.75 1.09 16.43
N PHE A 124 6.26 0.07 15.74
CA PHE A 124 7.66 -0.37 15.77
C PHE A 124 8.13 -0.64 14.34
N GLY A 125 9.21 0.03 13.94
CA GLY A 125 9.90 -0.21 12.67
C GLY A 125 11.40 -0.36 12.87
N ALA A 126 12.17 -0.41 11.79
CA ALA A 126 13.60 -0.69 11.82
C ALA A 126 14.47 0.37 12.55
N ASN A 127 13.93 1.55 12.89
CA ASN A 127 14.65 2.56 13.66
C ASN A 127 14.86 2.15 15.12
N ILE A 128 13.93 1.39 15.71
CA ILE A 128 14.08 0.95 17.11
C ILE A 128 15.23 -0.05 17.24
N ILE A 129 15.42 -0.90 16.23
CA ILE A 129 16.59 -1.80 16.12
C ILE A 129 17.89 -0.98 16.14
N THR A 130 17.93 0.12 15.41
CA THR A 130 19.09 1.02 15.39
C THR A 130 19.35 1.65 16.75
N ASP A 131 18.29 2.02 17.46
CA ASP A 131 18.40 2.55 18.82
C ASP A 131 18.88 1.49 19.81
N ASP A 132 18.42 0.23 19.71
CA ASP A 132 18.91 -0.87 20.54
C ASP A 132 20.39 -1.17 20.28
N ILE A 133 20.83 -1.17 19.01
CA ILE A 133 22.25 -1.34 18.66
C ILE A 133 23.07 -0.19 19.25
N LYS A 134 22.57 1.04 19.14
CA LYS A 134 23.25 2.23 19.67
C LYS A 134 23.47 2.10 21.19
N GLU A 135 22.46 1.68 21.94
CA GLU A 135 22.58 1.47 23.39
C GLU A 135 23.45 0.24 23.71
N GLY A 136 23.13 -0.92 23.14
CA GLY A 136 23.81 -2.19 23.43
C GLY A 136 25.27 -2.24 23.00
N CYS A 137 25.64 -1.53 21.93
CA CYS A 137 27.01 -1.38 21.48
C CYS A 137 27.65 -0.06 21.96
N THR A 138 26.94 0.83 22.64
CA THR A 138 27.42 2.13 23.13
C THR A 138 28.17 2.93 22.05
N ILE A 139 27.54 3.09 20.89
CA ILE A 139 28.07 3.82 19.72
C ILE A 139 27.10 4.92 19.29
N LEU A 140 27.50 5.78 18.36
CA LEU A 140 26.59 6.82 17.85
C LEU A 140 25.50 6.22 16.96
N LYS A 141 24.33 6.86 16.93
CA LYS A 141 23.17 6.37 16.15
C LYS A 141 23.49 6.15 14.67
N TYR A 142 24.25 7.05 14.06
CA TYR A 142 24.66 6.87 12.65
C TYR A 142 25.61 5.67 12.47
N GLN A 143 26.46 5.38 13.46
CA GLN A 143 27.35 4.20 13.42
C GLN A 143 26.54 2.92 13.58
N ALA A 144 25.54 2.93 14.48
CA ALA A 144 24.61 1.82 14.66
C ALA A 144 23.84 1.52 13.37
N GLU A 145 23.33 2.54 12.68
CA GLU A 145 22.63 2.35 11.39
C GLU A 145 23.56 1.73 10.34
N GLN A 146 24.80 2.25 10.23
CA GLN A 146 25.78 1.71 9.30
C GLN A 146 26.18 0.26 9.63
N LEU A 147 26.28 -0.06 10.93
CA LEU A 147 26.58 -1.40 11.40
C LEU A 147 25.41 -2.36 11.07
N LYS A 148 24.17 -1.96 11.36
CA LYS A 148 22.95 -2.70 11.00
C LYS A 148 22.88 -2.98 9.50
N MET A 149 23.05 -1.96 8.66
CA MET A 149 22.95 -2.07 7.20
C MET A 149 24.01 -2.98 6.59
N LYS A 150 25.24 -2.99 7.13
CA LYS A 150 26.36 -3.75 6.55
C LYS A 150 26.50 -5.16 7.10
N PHE A 151 26.26 -5.33 8.40
CA PHE A 151 26.58 -6.56 9.14
C PHE A 151 25.38 -7.15 9.88
N GLY A 152 24.22 -6.50 9.84
CA GLY A 152 23.03 -6.97 10.54
C GLY A 152 22.51 -8.30 10.02
N SER A 153 22.01 -9.11 10.95
CA SER A 153 21.37 -10.41 10.74
C SER A 153 20.23 -10.55 11.74
N ALA A 154 19.09 -11.07 11.29
CA ALA A 154 17.95 -11.41 12.13
C ALA A 154 18.14 -12.76 12.86
N LEU A 155 19.09 -13.59 12.42
CA LEU A 155 19.43 -14.85 13.08
C LEU A 155 20.88 -14.83 13.55
N ALA A 156 21.08 -14.80 14.86
CA ALA A 156 22.40 -14.79 15.47
C ALA A 156 23.15 -16.12 15.32
N SER A 157 22.43 -17.23 15.14
CA SER A 157 22.99 -18.57 14.94
C SER A 157 23.81 -18.70 13.65
N GLU A 158 23.50 -17.88 12.63
CA GLU A 158 24.15 -17.90 11.33
C GLU A 158 25.46 -17.10 11.30
N ASN A 159 25.80 -16.38 12.39
CA ASN A 159 26.99 -15.55 12.47
C ASN A 159 28.18 -16.29 13.11
N LEU A 160 29.37 -16.05 12.57
CA LEU A 160 30.62 -16.62 13.10
C LEU A 160 30.95 -16.03 14.48
N GLU A 161 31.40 -16.89 15.38
CA GLU A 161 31.65 -16.53 16.78
C GLU A 161 32.79 -15.50 16.96
N ASN A 162 33.78 -15.54 16.05
CA ASN A 162 34.99 -14.73 16.12
C ASN A 162 34.99 -13.55 15.13
N GLU A 163 33.85 -13.23 14.51
CA GLU A 163 33.76 -12.09 13.58
C GLU A 163 33.55 -10.78 14.34
N VAL A 164 34.46 -9.83 14.10
CA VAL A 164 34.46 -8.51 14.75
C VAL A 164 34.57 -7.39 13.73
N VAL A 165 33.89 -6.28 14.01
CA VAL A 165 33.94 -5.04 13.22
C VAL A 165 34.49 -3.93 14.08
N VAL A 166 35.48 -3.20 13.54
CA VAL A 166 36.07 -2.04 14.21
C VAL A 166 35.33 -0.78 13.81
N ILE A 167 34.82 -0.06 14.82
CA ILE A 167 34.15 1.22 14.64
C ILE A 167 35.07 2.33 15.16
N PRO A 168 35.21 3.45 14.41
CA PRO A 168 35.97 4.60 14.90
C PRO A 168 35.45 5.11 16.23
N GLY A 169 36.36 5.30 17.19
CA GLY A 169 36.07 5.95 18.45
C GLY A 169 35.69 7.42 18.27
N LEU A 170 35.10 8.02 19.31
CA LEU A 170 34.96 9.48 19.37
C LEU A 170 36.34 10.15 19.37
N LYS A 171 36.40 11.44 19.03
CA LYS A 171 37.66 12.19 18.97
C LYS A 171 38.51 11.99 20.25
N GLY A 172 39.70 11.41 20.08
CA GLY A 172 40.64 11.12 21.17
C GLY A 172 40.33 9.85 21.98
N ARG A 173 39.40 9.01 21.54
CA ARG A 173 39.12 7.69 22.10
C ARG A 173 39.55 6.60 21.12
N GLU A 174 40.00 5.49 21.68
CA GLU A 174 40.36 4.31 20.89
C GLU A 174 39.17 3.79 20.08
N PRO A 175 39.43 3.16 18.92
CA PRO A 175 38.42 2.41 18.18
C PRO A 175 37.74 1.36 19.06
N LYS A 176 36.47 1.06 18.75
CA LYS A 176 35.70 0.04 19.45
C LYS A 176 35.54 -1.19 18.58
N GLU A 177 35.82 -2.36 19.13
CA GLU A 177 35.55 -3.63 18.48
C GLU A 177 34.16 -4.13 18.87
N ILE A 178 33.35 -4.46 17.87
CA ILE A 178 31.99 -4.98 18.05
C ILE A 178 31.93 -6.39 17.46
N SER A 179 31.52 -7.37 18.27
CA SER A 179 31.22 -8.72 17.79
C SER A 179 29.98 -8.69 16.90
N VAL A 180 30.08 -9.26 15.69
CA VAL A 180 28.96 -9.39 14.76
C VAL A 180 27.88 -10.32 15.34
N LYS A 181 28.28 -11.34 16.10
CA LYS A 181 27.34 -12.22 16.80
C LYS A 181 26.54 -11.47 17.87
N ASN A 182 27.20 -10.61 18.66
CA ASN A 182 26.50 -9.76 19.63
C ASN A 182 25.54 -8.77 18.95
N LEU A 183 25.96 -8.16 17.84
CA LEU A 183 25.09 -7.32 17.01
C LEU A 183 23.84 -8.09 16.56
N ALA A 184 24.01 -9.31 16.05
CA ALA A 184 22.91 -10.15 15.59
C ALA A 184 21.96 -10.53 16.74
N HIS A 185 22.46 -10.79 17.96
CA HIS A 185 21.59 -11.03 19.12
C HIS A 185 20.71 -9.83 19.46
N ILE A 186 21.26 -8.61 19.42
CA ILE A 186 20.49 -7.39 19.66
C ILE A 186 19.39 -7.23 18.59
N ILE A 187 19.76 -7.44 17.33
CA ILE A 187 18.83 -7.31 16.19
C ILE A 187 17.72 -8.37 16.28
N GLN A 188 18.10 -9.63 16.50
CA GLN A 188 17.17 -10.76 16.61
C GLN A 188 16.15 -10.51 17.70
N ALA A 189 16.57 -10.12 18.91
CA ALA A 189 15.65 -9.88 20.03
C ALA A 189 14.58 -8.83 19.70
N ARG A 190 14.95 -7.74 19.01
CA ARG A 190 13.97 -6.72 18.61
C ARG A 190 13.10 -7.20 17.46
N MET A 191 13.66 -7.93 16.52
CA MET A 191 12.90 -8.46 15.39
C MET A 191 11.88 -9.49 15.86
N GLU A 192 12.23 -10.34 16.83
CA GLU A 192 11.30 -11.26 17.49
C GLU A 192 10.08 -10.53 18.05
N GLU A 193 10.28 -9.42 18.76
CA GLU A 193 9.16 -8.62 19.29
C GLU A 193 8.28 -8.02 18.19
N ILE A 194 8.88 -7.50 17.11
CA ILE A 194 8.11 -6.98 15.96
C ILE A 194 7.28 -8.10 15.33
N ILE A 195 7.88 -9.27 15.12
CA ILE A 195 7.22 -10.43 14.51
C ILE A 195 6.10 -10.98 15.40
N GLU A 196 6.29 -10.99 16.72
CA GLU A 196 5.23 -11.36 17.67
C GLU A 196 4.01 -10.44 17.53
N GLN A 197 4.21 -9.13 17.39
CA GLN A 197 3.10 -8.19 17.15
C GLN A 197 2.43 -8.42 15.80
N VAL A 198 3.20 -8.67 14.74
CA VAL A 198 2.66 -9.03 13.42
C VAL A 198 1.79 -10.27 13.52
N TYR A 199 2.30 -11.33 14.17
CA TYR A 199 1.57 -12.58 14.33
C TYR A 199 0.33 -12.43 15.21
N TYR A 200 0.38 -11.56 16.22
CA TYR A 200 -0.79 -11.19 17.02
C TYR A 200 -1.89 -10.58 16.15
N GLU A 201 -1.56 -9.62 15.27
CA GLU A 201 -2.55 -9.01 14.36
C GLU A 201 -3.11 -10.03 13.35
N ILE A 202 -2.26 -10.93 12.84
CA ILE A 202 -2.72 -12.04 11.97
C ILE A 202 -3.76 -12.90 12.68
N LYS A 203 -3.53 -13.26 13.95
CA LYS A 203 -4.50 -14.03 14.75
C LYS A 203 -5.78 -13.23 15.03
N ASN A 204 -5.63 -11.99 15.46
CA ASN A 204 -6.74 -11.12 15.81
C ASN A 204 -7.66 -10.82 14.62
N SER A 205 -7.11 -10.81 13.40
CA SER A 205 -7.88 -10.66 12.17
C SER A 205 -8.86 -11.82 11.90
N GLY A 206 -8.63 -13.01 12.48
CA GLY A 206 -9.40 -14.22 12.20
C GLY A 206 -9.07 -14.92 10.88
N TYR A 207 -8.04 -14.46 10.14
CA TYR A 207 -7.65 -15.02 8.84
C TYR A 207 -6.49 -16.02 8.90
N GLU A 208 -5.83 -16.24 10.03
CA GLU A 208 -4.65 -17.11 10.20
C GLU A 208 -4.71 -18.43 9.40
N LYS A 209 -5.85 -19.14 9.46
CA LYS A 209 -6.04 -20.45 8.82
C LYS A 209 -6.38 -20.39 7.33
N LYS A 210 -6.41 -19.20 6.74
CA LYS A 210 -6.84 -18.92 5.36
C LYS A 210 -5.73 -18.29 4.52
N LEU A 211 -4.51 -18.21 5.03
CA LEU A 211 -3.36 -17.55 4.40
C LEU A 211 -2.49 -18.57 3.66
N ILE A 212 -3.02 -19.11 2.56
CA ILE A 212 -2.34 -20.19 1.81
C ILE A 212 -0.99 -19.73 1.23
N ALA A 213 -0.90 -18.47 0.81
CA ALA A 213 0.33 -17.89 0.24
C ALA A 213 1.30 -17.36 1.31
N GLY A 214 0.98 -17.48 2.60
CA GLY A 214 1.88 -17.13 3.69
C GLY A 214 2.10 -15.62 3.84
N ILE A 215 3.36 -15.23 4.07
CA ILE A 215 3.76 -13.86 4.40
C ILE A 215 4.73 -13.31 3.33
N VAL A 216 4.49 -12.07 2.90
CA VAL A 216 5.40 -11.31 2.04
C VAL A 216 5.93 -10.11 2.80
N LEU A 217 7.24 -10.09 3.04
CA LEU A 217 7.92 -8.98 3.71
C LEU A 217 8.37 -7.93 2.70
N THR A 218 8.17 -6.66 3.00
CA THR A 218 8.68 -5.55 2.20
C THR A 218 9.19 -4.39 3.06
N GLY A 219 9.58 -3.28 2.41
CA GLY A 219 10.15 -2.12 3.10
C GLY A 219 11.64 -2.28 3.43
N GLY A 220 12.20 -1.28 4.11
CA GLY A 220 13.63 -1.25 4.43
C GLY A 220 14.07 -2.35 5.41
N GLY A 221 13.21 -2.71 6.36
CA GLY A 221 13.48 -3.76 7.33
C GLY A 221 13.57 -5.16 6.71
N ALA A 222 12.88 -5.39 5.59
CA ALA A 222 12.95 -6.65 4.84
C ALA A 222 14.33 -6.90 4.19
N MET A 223 15.21 -5.88 4.14
CA MET A 223 16.59 -6.03 3.65
C MET A 223 17.53 -6.68 4.67
N LEU A 224 17.08 -6.88 5.92
CA LEU A 224 17.88 -7.50 6.95
C LEU A 224 18.14 -8.99 6.62
N LYS A 225 19.40 -9.42 6.72
CA LYS A 225 19.75 -10.83 6.44
C LYS A 225 18.98 -11.76 7.36
N HIS A 226 18.51 -12.88 6.81
CA HIS A 226 17.80 -13.94 7.53
C HIS A 226 16.43 -13.55 8.13
N VAL A 227 15.87 -12.40 7.77
CA VAL A 227 14.58 -11.94 8.33
C VAL A 227 13.42 -12.85 7.93
N SER A 228 13.37 -13.33 6.69
CA SER A 228 12.34 -14.28 6.24
C SER A 228 12.38 -15.57 7.05
N GLN A 229 13.57 -16.11 7.30
CA GLN A 229 13.75 -17.35 8.07
C GLN A 229 13.29 -17.18 9.53
N LEU A 230 13.57 -16.02 10.15
CA LEU A 230 13.09 -15.74 11.49
C LEU A 230 11.55 -15.65 11.52
N VAL A 231 10.95 -15.00 10.52
CA VAL A 231 9.48 -14.92 10.40
C VAL A 231 8.88 -16.31 10.20
N GLU A 232 9.42 -17.14 9.31
CA GLU A 232 8.96 -18.52 9.11
C GLU A 232 9.02 -19.33 10.41
N TYR A 233 10.13 -19.21 11.14
CA TYR A 233 10.33 -19.90 12.41
C TYR A 233 9.28 -19.52 13.46
N MET A 234 8.97 -18.23 13.57
CA MET A 234 8.08 -17.71 14.62
C MET A 234 6.59 -17.80 14.24
N ALA A 235 6.24 -17.48 13.00
CA ALA A 235 4.85 -17.46 12.53
C ALA A 235 4.37 -18.84 12.05
N GLY A 236 5.29 -19.75 11.68
CA GLY A 236 4.95 -21.05 11.12
C GLY A 236 4.30 -20.97 9.73
N MET A 237 4.61 -19.91 8.98
CA MET A 237 4.07 -19.62 7.65
C MET A 237 5.20 -19.39 6.66
N ASP A 238 5.06 -19.93 5.44
CA ASP A 238 6.01 -19.68 4.36
C ASP A 238 6.19 -18.18 4.14
N THR A 239 7.45 -17.71 4.05
CA THR A 239 7.74 -16.28 3.97
C THR A 239 8.73 -15.96 2.88
N ARG A 240 8.39 -14.97 2.05
CA ARG A 240 9.31 -14.43 1.03
C ARG A 240 9.48 -12.93 1.15
N ILE A 241 10.54 -12.42 0.53
CA ILE A 241 10.75 -10.97 0.36
C ILE A 241 10.03 -10.51 -0.92
N GLY A 242 9.24 -9.45 -0.81
CA GLY A 242 8.55 -8.77 -1.89
C GLY A 242 9.43 -7.73 -2.56
N TYR A 243 9.79 -7.97 -3.82
CA TYR A 243 10.57 -7.04 -4.65
C TYR A 243 9.67 -6.43 -5.72
N PRO A 244 9.70 -5.11 -5.96
CA PRO A 244 8.86 -4.46 -6.96
C PRO A 244 9.49 -4.56 -8.36
N ASN A 245 9.79 -5.78 -8.84
CA ASN A 245 10.60 -6.00 -10.05
C ASN A 245 9.79 -6.38 -11.29
N GLU A 246 8.62 -7.00 -11.14
CA GLU A 246 7.84 -7.54 -12.27
C GLU A 246 7.31 -6.45 -13.21
N HIS A 247 7.08 -5.24 -12.69
CA HIS A 247 6.49 -4.12 -13.43
C HIS A 247 7.52 -3.12 -13.96
N LEU A 248 8.82 -3.41 -13.80
CA LEU A 248 9.88 -2.49 -14.17
C LEU A 248 10.41 -2.72 -15.59
N GLY A 249 10.70 -1.63 -16.29
CA GLY A 249 11.37 -1.66 -17.58
C GLY A 249 12.81 -2.19 -17.47
N LYS A 250 13.32 -2.77 -18.56
CA LYS A 250 14.72 -3.24 -18.66
C LYS A 250 15.68 -2.09 -18.30
N GLY A 251 16.62 -2.34 -17.38
CA GLY A 251 17.62 -1.37 -16.94
C GLY A 251 17.36 -0.72 -15.57
N SER A 252 16.24 -1.06 -14.90
CA SER A 252 15.83 -0.44 -13.63
C SER A 252 16.37 -1.14 -12.38
N MET A 253 17.58 -1.72 -12.42
CA MET A 253 18.14 -2.50 -11.30
C MET A 253 18.28 -1.70 -9.99
N GLU A 254 18.40 -0.38 -10.07
CA GLU A 254 18.54 0.47 -8.88
C GLU A 254 17.27 0.51 -8.00
N ILE A 255 16.10 0.21 -8.59
CA ILE A 255 14.80 0.26 -7.91
C ILE A 255 14.19 -1.12 -7.65
N THR A 256 14.94 -2.21 -7.90
CA THR A 256 14.50 -3.59 -7.59
C THR A 256 14.71 -3.96 -6.12
N SER A 257 14.54 -3.02 -5.21
CA SER A 257 14.72 -3.22 -3.77
C SER A 257 13.37 -3.09 -3.05
N PRO A 258 13.11 -3.87 -1.97
CA PRO A 258 11.87 -3.77 -1.21
C PRO A 258 11.60 -2.36 -0.65
N ILE A 259 12.65 -1.54 -0.46
CA ILE A 259 12.52 -0.13 -0.04
C ILE A 259 11.68 0.72 -1.02
N TYR A 260 11.55 0.29 -2.27
CA TYR A 260 10.84 1.02 -3.31
C TYR A 260 9.40 0.52 -3.56
N ALA A 261 8.94 -0.50 -2.84
CA ALA A 261 7.62 -1.10 -3.04
C ALA A 261 6.50 -0.05 -3.07
N THR A 262 6.38 0.76 -2.01
CA THR A 262 5.37 1.83 -1.91
C THR A 262 5.46 2.78 -3.09
N SER A 263 6.68 3.23 -3.44
CA SER A 263 6.87 4.22 -4.52
C SER A 263 6.51 3.68 -5.90
N VAL A 264 6.87 2.43 -6.20
CA VAL A 264 6.51 1.78 -7.48
C VAL A 264 4.99 1.55 -7.52
N GLY A 265 4.41 1.08 -6.42
CA GLY A 265 2.97 0.88 -6.28
C GLY A 265 2.15 2.15 -6.48
N LEU A 266 2.61 3.29 -5.94
CA LEU A 266 1.98 4.59 -6.16
C LEU A 266 2.01 5.01 -7.63
N VAL A 267 3.11 4.76 -8.35
CA VAL A 267 3.19 5.03 -9.79
C VAL A 267 2.21 4.14 -10.55
N MET A 268 2.14 2.86 -10.23
CA MET A 268 1.17 1.93 -10.85
C MET A 268 -0.27 2.40 -10.65
N LYS A 269 -0.64 2.80 -9.43
CA LYS A 269 -1.96 3.40 -9.15
C LYS A 269 -2.20 4.69 -9.90
N GLY A 270 -1.20 5.57 -10.01
CA GLY A 270 -1.29 6.79 -10.82
C GLY A 270 -1.56 6.51 -12.31
N LEU A 271 -0.94 5.46 -12.87
CA LEU A 271 -1.18 5.03 -14.25
C LEU A 271 -2.60 4.50 -14.44
N GLU A 272 -3.07 3.61 -13.55
CA GLU A 272 -4.46 3.12 -13.56
C GLU A 272 -5.47 4.27 -13.51
N TYR A 273 -5.22 5.27 -12.66
CA TYR A 273 -6.07 6.45 -12.54
C TYR A 273 -6.13 7.23 -13.85
N SER A 274 -4.96 7.47 -14.48
CA SER A 274 -4.85 8.17 -15.76
C SER A 274 -5.61 7.46 -16.88
N ASP A 275 -5.50 6.13 -16.95
CA ASP A 275 -6.19 5.34 -17.97
C ASP A 275 -7.70 5.29 -17.77
N LYS A 276 -8.17 5.24 -16.51
CA LYS A 276 -9.60 5.39 -16.19
C LYS A 276 -10.14 6.75 -16.63
N GLN A 277 -9.37 7.83 -16.46
CA GLN A 277 -9.77 9.17 -16.89
C GLN A 277 -9.81 9.30 -18.42
N LYS A 278 -8.80 8.76 -19.13
CA LYS A 278 -8.81 8.72 -20.61
C LYS A 278 -10.03 7.97 -21.12
N ASN A 279 -10.32 6.80 -20.57
CA ASN A 279 -11.47 5.97 -20.98
C ASN A 279 -12.83 6.63 -20.69
N LYS A 280 -12.93 7.45 -19.63
CA LYS A 280 -14.12 8.29 -19.39
C LYS A 280 -14.27 9.37 -20.46
N GLN A 281 -13.18 10.00 -20.90
CA GLN A 281 -13.22 11.00 -21.98
C GLN A 281 -13.57 10.38 -23.34
N THR A 282 -13.04 9.19 -23.67
CA THR A 282 -13.39 8.49 -24.93
C THR A 282 -14.81 7.93 -24.94
N LYS A 283 -15.38 7.53 -23.79
CA LYS A 283 -16.79 7.10 -23.72
C LYS A 283 -17.79 8.26 -23.79
N VAL A 284 -17.36 9.51 -23.58
CA VAL A 284 -18.21 10.71 -23.70
C VAL A 284 -18.31 11.24 -25.14
N THR A 285 -17.58 10.69 -26.12
CA THR A 285 -17.98 10.81 -27.53
C THR A 285 -19.18 9.92 -27.80
N THR A 286 -20.33 10.36 -27.31
CA THR A 286 -21.64 9.81 -27.65
C THR A 286 -21.77 9.74 -29.15
N HIS A 287 -22.26 8.59 -29.62
CA HIS A 287 -22.93 8.42 -30.90
C HIS A 287 -24.18 9.32 -30.97
N SER A 288 -23.99 10.64 -31.06
CA SER A 288 -24.99 11.60 -31.48
C SER A 288 -24.47 12.39 -32.68
N LYS A 289 -24.15 11.65 -33.75
CA LYS A 289 -24.18 12.16 -35.12
C LYS A 289 -24.84 11.13 -36.02
N LYS A 290 -26.13 10.91 -35.82
CA LYS A 290 -27.04 10.55 -36.91
C LYS A 290 -28.26 11.46 -36.86
N THR A 291 -28.24 12.42 -37.78
CA THR A 291 -29.38 13.12 -38.40
C THR A 291 -30.32 13.94 -37.49
N LYS A 292 -29.83 15.09 -37.03
CA LYS A 292 -30.67 16.31 -36.93
C LYS A 292 -30.22 17.29 -38.01
N GLY A 293 -30.78 17.13 -39.20
CA GLY A 293 -30.59 18.03 -40.33
C GLY A 293 -31.53 17.57 -41.44
N GLY A 294 -32.68 18.21 -41.58
CA GLY A 294 -33.65 17.87 -42.64
C GLY A 294 -35.09 18.29 -42.37
N PHE A 295 -35.54 18.33 -41.10
CA PHE A 295 -36.92 18.69 -40.77
C PHE A 295 -37.08 20.14 -40.27
N PHE A 296 -36.15 20.65 -39.46
CA PHE A 296 -36.21 22.04 -38.97
C PHE A 296 -35.77 23.06 -40.04
N ASP A 297 -34.78 22.75 -40.87
CA ASP A 297 -34.36 23.62 -41.98
C ASP A 297 -35.42 23.73 -43.09
N LYS A 298 -36.22 22.67 -43.30
CA LYS A 298 -37.36 22.71 -44.23
C LYS A 298 -38.54 23.51 -43.69
N LEU A 299 -38.68 23.64 -42.38
CA LEU A 299 -39.76 24.43 -41.76
C LEU A 299 -39.41 25.93 -41.79
N LEU A 300 -38.18 26.29 -41.47
CA LEU A 300 -37.66 27.67 -41.48
C LEU A 300 -37.63 28.28 -42.89
N ASN A 301 -37.25 27.50 -43.91
CA ASN A 301 -37.26 27.98 -45.30
C ASN A 301 -38.68 28.14 -45.89
N LYS A 302 -39.69 27.47 -45.31
CA LYS A 302 -41.09 27.59 -45.76
C LYS A 302 -41.79 28.82 -45.15
N THR A 303 -41.37 29.24 -43.96
CA THR A 303 -41.86 30.49 -43.35
C THR A 303 -41.20 31.74 -43.93
N GLN A 304 -39.92 31.69 -44.33
CA GLN A 304 -39.28 32.82 -45.01
C GLN A 304 -39.87 33.07 -46.41
N LYS A 305 -40.17 32.02 -47.18
CA LYS A 305 -40.85 32.18 -48.48
C LYS A 305 -42.27 32.73 -48.40
N PHE A 306 -42.97 32.56 -47.27
CA PHE A 306 -44.32 33.09 -47.08
C PHE A 306 -44.33 34.59 -46.70
N PHE A 307 -43.19 35.15 -46.28
CA PHE A 307 -43.05 36.56 -45.94
C PHE A 307 -42.46 37.41 -47.09
N GLU A 308 -41.81 36.80 -48.09
CA GLU A 308 -41.30 37.51 -49.28
C GLU A 308 -42.30 37.58 -50.45
N GLU A 309 -43.36 36.76 -50.46
CA GLU A 309 -44.44 36.82 -51.47
C GLU A 309 -45.62 37.74 -51.07
N GLY A 310 -45.49 38.50 -49.96
CA GLY A 310 -46.52 39.42 -49.46
C GLY A 310 -46.25 40.91 -49.67
N GLU A 311 -45.21 41.29 -50.43
CA GLU A 311 -44.79 42.69 -50.61
C GLU A 311 -44.77 43.17 -52.07
N ASN A 312 -45.49 42.48 -52.96
CA ASN A 312 -45.85 43.02 -54.28
C ASN A 312 -47.32 42.70 -54.60
N ASP A 313 -48.22 43.47 -53.97
CA ASP A 313 -49.47 43.99 -54.54
C ASP A 313 -49.97 45.15 -53.66
#